data_AF-A0A249JKE0-F1
#
_entry.id   AF-A0A249JKE0-F1
#
_cell.length_a   1.000
_cell.length_b   1.000
_cell.length_c   1.000
_cell.angle_alpha   90.00
_cell.angle_beta   90.00
_cell.angle_gamma   90.00
#
_symmetry.space_group_name_H-M   'P 1'
#
loop_
_entity.id
_entity.type
_entity.pdbx_description
1 polymer ?
#
loop_
_entity_poly.entity_id
_entity_poly.type
_entity_poly.pdbx_seq_one_letter_code
_entity_poly.pdbx_strand_id
1 'polypeptide(L)'
;KDACNAAIRDWSSSYINSHYMIGTAAGPHPYPTIVKEYQKIIGKEVKRQIKTQNVFLPDVIIACVGGGSNAIGIFSSFLKNKSVKLIGVEPAGLGLNTKKHGSPINSGKLGIYFGMKSYLMQNNDGQIKKSWSISAGLEFPSVG
;
A
#
# COMPACT_ATOMS: atom_id res chain seq x y z
N LYS A 1 -10.56 7.01 -2.04
CA LYS A 1 -11.74 6.11 -2.06
C LYS A 1 -12.67 6.42 -3.23
N ASP A 2 -13.20 7.65 -3.31
CA ASP A 2 -14.27 7.96 -4.28
C ASP A 2 -13.80 7.83 -5.74
N ALA A 3 -12.59 8.31 -6.05
CA ALA A 3 -11.97 8.11 -7.36
C ALA A 3 -11.80 6.63 -7.73
N CYS A 4 -11.39 5.78 -6.78
CA CYS A 4 -11.22 4.33 -7.00
C CYS A 4 -12.56 3.64 -7.31
N ASN A 5 -13.61 4.01 -6.58
CA ASN A 5 -14.95 3.46 -6.82
C ASN A 5 -15.51 3.90 -8.19
N ALA A 6 -15.27 5.16 -8.58
CA ALA A 6 -15.67 5.67 -9.89
C ALA A 6 -14.92 4.96 -11.02
N ALA A 7 -13.61 4.78 -10.88
CA ALA A 7 -12.77 4.12 -11.90
C ALA A 7 -13.14 2.64 -12.12
N ILE A 8 -13.41 1.88 -11.05
CA ILE A 8 -13.88 0.50 -11.20
C ILE A 8 -15.26 0.44 -11.86
N ARG A 9 -16.16 1.39 -11.54
CA ARG A 9 -17.49 1.45 -12.15
C ARG A 9 -17.39 1.71 -13.65
N ASP A 10 -16.59 2.69 -14.07
CA ASP A 10 -16.31 2.92 -15.49
C ASP A 10 -15.77 1.63 -16.14
N TRP A 11 -14.70 1.08 -15.58
CA TRP A 11 -14.05 -0.11 -16.15
C TRP A 11 -15.00 -1.30 -16.28
N SER A 12 -15.94 -1.49 -15.34
CA SER A 12 -16.94 -2.56 -15.43
C SER A 12 -17.84 -2.47 -16.68
N SER A 13 -17.96 -1.28 -17.26
CA SER A 13 -18.73 -1.03 -18.49
C SER A 13 -17.87 -0.84 -19.75
N SER A 14 -16.56 -0.61 -19.60
CA SER A 14 -15.65 -0.25 -20.70
C SER A 14 -14.47 -1.21 -20.92
N TYR A 15 -14.36 -2.29 -20.13
CA TYR A 15 -13.18 -3.18 -20.07
C TYR A 15 -12.73 -3.79 -21.41
N ILE A 16 -13.61 -3.89 -22.42
CA ILE A 16 -13.26 -4.40 -23.76
C ILE A 16 -12.23 -3.47 -24.43
N ASN A 17 -12.38 -2.16 -24.24
CA ASN A 17 -11.57 -1.14 -24.92
C ASN A 17 -10.70 -0.32 -23.95
N SER A 18 -10.71 -0.65 -22.65
CA SER A 18 -10.04 0.14 -21.61
C SER A 18 -9.33 -0.76 -20.60
N HIS A 19 -8.07 -0.41 -20.31
CA HIS A 19 -7.31 -1.04 -19.24
C HIS A 19 -7.40 -0.19 -17.97
N TYR A 20 -7.88 -0.77 -16.88
CA TYR A 20 -7.84 -0.11 -15.58
C TYR A 20 -6.43 -0.16 -15.00
N MET A 21 -5.71 0.97 -15.12
CA MET A 21 -4.37 1.14 -14.60
C MET A 21 -4.41 1.56 -13.13
N ILE A 22 -4.49 0.58 -12.23
CA ILE A 22 -4.48 0.82 -10.79
C ILE A 22 -3.16 1.44 -10.33
N GLY A 23 -3.22 2.42 -9.43
CA GLY A 23 -2.05 3.19 -9.00
C GLY A 23 -1.27 2.63 -7.80
N THR A 24 -1.68 1.49 -7.24
CA THR A 24 -1.04 0.96 -6.02
C THR A 24 -1.13 -0.55 -5.91
N ALA A 25 -0.36 -1.15 -4.99
CA ALA A 25 -0.24 -2.59 -4.81
C ALA A 25 -1.42 -3.18 -4.00
N ALA A 26 -2.64 -2.79 -4.33
CA ALA A 26 -3.87 -3.22 -3.70
C ALA A 26 -4.87 -3.70 -4.75
N GLY A 27 -6.08 -4.04 -4.33
CA GLY A 27 -7.15 -4.45 -5.22
C GLY A 27 -7.15 -5.95 -5.54
N PRO A 28 -8.00 -6.41 -6.48
CA PRO A 28 -8.09 -7.83 -6.79
C PRO A 28 -6.82 -8.34 -7.46
N HIS A 29 -6.56 -9.64 -7.31
CA HIS A 29 -5.60 -10.32 -8.19
C HIS A 29 -5.97 -10.06 -9.67
N PRO A 30 -4.99 -9.79 -10.57
CA PRO A 30 -3.54 -9.88 -10.39
C PRO A 30 -2.83 -8.57 -9.99
N TYR A 31 -3.56 -7.50 -9.69
CA TYR A 31 -2.99 -6.17 -9.54
C TYR A 31 -1.90 -6.03 -8.46
N PRO A 32 -2.08 -6.51 -7.21
CA PRO A 32 -1.02 -6.43 -6.20
C PRO A 32 0.29 -7.07 -6.67
N THR A 33 0.20 -8.21 -7.34
CA THR A 33 1.36 -8.93 -7.89
C THR A 33 2.04 -8.12 -8.99
N ILE A 34 1.28 -7.65 -9.99
CA ILE A 34 1.83 -6.86 -11.11
C ILE A 34 2.52 -5.60 -10.60
N VAL A 35 1.86 -4.84 -9.72
CA VAL A 35 2.39 -3.58 -9.20
C VAL A 35 3.67 -3.83 -8.40
N LYS A 36 3.69 -4.86 -7.53
CA LYS A 36 4.91 -5.26 -6.82
C LYS A 36 6.02 -5.62 -7.80
N GLU A 37 5.75 -6.41 -8.82
CA GLU A 37 6.75 -6.83 -9.80
C GLU A 37 7.32 -5.66 -10.61
N TYR A 38 6.53 -4.61 -10.88
CA TYR A 38 7.00 -3.41 -11.54
C TYR A 38 7.73 -2.44 -10.59
N GLN A 39 7.34 -2.41 -9.31
CA GLN A 39 8.01 -1.57 -8.30
C GLN A 39 9.27 -2.22 -7.70
N LYS A 40 9.50 -3.53 -7.89
CA LYS A 40 10.67 -4.24 -7.33
C LYS A 40 12.01 -3.66 -7.75
N ILE A 41 12.04 -2.88 -8.84
CA ILE A 41 13.24 -2.21 -9.33
C ILE A 41 13.86 -1.31 -8.26
N ILE A 42 13.04 -0.67 -7.41
CA ILE A 42 13.52 0.17 -6.31
C ILE A 42 14.46 -0.62 -5.39
N GLY A 43 14.00 -1.76 -4.88
CA GLY A 43 14.83 -2.59 -3.99
C GLY A 43 16.06 -3.18 -4.69
N LYS A 44 15.96 -3.51 -6.00
CA LYS A 44 17.09 -4.00 -6.79
C LYS A 44 18.18 -2.95 -6.94
N GLU A 45 17.79 -1.71 -7.22
CA GLU A 45 18.72 -0.58 -7.34
C GLU A 45 19.39 -0.25 -6.00
N VAL A 46 18.63 -0.25 -4.90
CA VAL A 46 19.20 -0.06 -3.55
C VAL A 46 20.25 -1.13 -3.24
N LYS A 47 19.98 -2.42 -3.55
CA LYS A 47 20.99 -3.47 -3.39
C LYS A 47 22.23 -3.25 -4.24
N ARG A 48 22.06 -2.77 -5.48
CA ARG A 48 23.18 -2.43 -6.35
C ARG A 48 23.99 -1.28 -5.78
N GLN A 49 23.33 -0.23 -5.27
CA GLN A 49 23.97 0.92 -4.65
C GLN A 49 24.78 0.52 -3.40
N ILE A 50 24.21 -0.31 -2.52
CA ILE A 50 24.91 -0.86 -1.34
C ILE A 50 26.20 -1.57 -1.77
N LYS A 51 26.13 -2.42 -2.80
CA LYS A 51 27.30 -3.13 -3.33
C LYS A 51 28.32 -2.17 -3.93
N THR A 52 27.88 -1.17 -4.71
CA THR A 52 28.76 -0.18 -5.34
C THR A 52 29.45 0.72 -4.32
N GLN A 53 28.76 1.11 -3.25
CA GLN A 53 29.32 1.90 -2.16
C GLN A 53 30.17 1.08 -1.19
N ASN A 54 30.23 -0.25 -1.38
CA ASN A 54 30.95 -1.20 -0.53
C ASN A 54 30.58 -1.07 0.96
N VAL A 55 29.27 -0.92 1.23
CA VAL A 55 28.72 -0.84 2.59
C VAL A 55 27.96 -2.12 2.93
N PHE A 56 27.76 -2.36 4.23
CA PHE A 56 26.93 -3.45 4.71
C PHE A 56 25.46 -3.24 4.32
N LEU A 57 24.66 -4.32 4.41
CA LEU A 57 23.21 -4.19 4.34
C LEU A 57 22.72 -3.23 5.43
N PRO A 58 21.70 -2.41 5.16
CA PRO A 58 21.14 -1.52 6.17
C PRO A 58 20.49 -2.34 7.29
N ASP A 59 20.57 -1.84 8.53
CA ASP A 59 19.83 -2.45 9.64
C ASP A 59 18.31 -2.31 9.47
N VAL A 60 17.87 -1.23 8.80
CA VAL A 60 16.46 -0.89 8.63
C VAL A 60 16.19 -0.32 7.24
N ILE A 61 15.08 -0.73 6.62
CA ILE A 61 14.47 -0.07 5.46
C ILE A 61 13.10 0.44 5.86
N ILE A 62 12.83 1.71 5.57
CA ILE A 62 11.61 2.40 5.94
C ILE A 62 10.91 2.91 4.68
N ALA A 63 9.60 2.74 4.61
CA ALA A 63 8.79 3.26 3.51
C ALA A 63 7.38 3.63 4.00
N CYS A 64 6.78 4.67 3.40
CA CYS A 64 5.41 5.06 3.73
C CYS A 64 4.39 4.10 3.11
N VAL A 65 3.28 3.87 3.82
CA VAL A 65 2.24 2.91 3.44
C VAL A 65 0.90 3.63 3.36
N GLY A 66 0.52 3.99 2.13
CA GLY A 66 -0.88 4.21 1.74
C GLY A 66 -1.45 2.90 1.22
N GLY A 67 -1.52 2.75 -0.11
CA GLY A 67 -1.86 1.46 -0.73
C GLY A 67 -0.71 0.44 -0.80
N GLY A 68 0.55 0.86 -0.54
CA GLY A 68 1.68 -0.05 -0.32
C GLY A 68 2.67 -0.26 -1.48
N SER A 69 2.44 0.33 -2.66
CA SER A 69 3.28 0.07 -3.86
C SER A 69 4.77 0.40 -3.71
N ASN A 70 5.12 1.59 -3.22
CA ASN A 70 6.52 1.98 -3.02
C ASN A 70 7.20 1.08 -1.96
N ALA A 71 6.50 0.81 -0.87
CA ALA A 71 6.98 0.02 0.25
C ALA A 71 7.26 -1.43 -0.17
N ILE A 72 6.30 -2.09 -0.82
CA ILE A 72 6.52 -3.47 -1.29
C ILE A 72 7.59 -3.53 -2.40
N GLY A 73 7.71 -2.47 -3.21
CA GLY A 73 8.76 -2.33 -4.22
C GLY A 73 10.16 -2.44 -3.61
N ILE A 74 10.46 -1.60 -2.60
CA ILE A 74 11.75 -1.66 -1.92
C ILE A 74 11.90 -2.92 -1.06
N PHE A 75 10.88 -3.28 -0.27
CA PHE A 75 10.92 -4.40 0.66
C PHE A 75 11.11 -5.75 -0.03
N SER A 76 10.52 -5.95 -1.21
CA SER A 76 10.55 -7.23 -1.95
C SER A 76 11.96 -7.80 -2.13
N SER A 77 12.95 -6.92 -2.31
CA SER A 77 14.34 -7.32 -2.49
C SER A 77 14.99 -7.80 -1.19
N PHE A 78 14.49 -7.39 -0.03
CA PHE A 78 15.09 -7.63 1.29
C PHE A 78 14.31 -8.63 2.16
N LEU A 79 13.17 -9.17 1.69
CA LEU A 79 12.34 -10.13 2.44
C LEU A 79 13.09 -11.36 2.98
N LYS A 80 14.14 -11.81 2.30
CA LYS A 80 14.98 -12.96 2.73
C LYS A 80 16.13 -12.57 3.65
N ASN A 81 16.40 -11.28 3.83
CA ASN A 81 17.51 -10.76 4.62
C ASN A 81 17.06 -10.51 6.06
N LYS A 82 17.10 -11.54 6.93
CA LYS A 82 16.59 -11.46 8.31
C LYS A 82 17.26 -10.41 9.21
N SER A 83 18.47 -9.96 8.86
CA SER A 83 19.17 -8.88 9.56
C SER A 83 18.59 -7.49 9.26
N VAL A 84 17.80 -7.35 8.19
CA VAL A 84 17.23 -6.08 7.75
C VAL A 84 15.80 -5.96 8.25
N LYS A 85 15.53 -5.00 9.13
CA LYS A 85 14.19 -4.69 9.60
C LYS A 85 13.43 -3.90 8.52
N LEU A 86 12.19 -4.28 8.25
CA LEU A 86 11.33 -3.60 7.26
C LEU A 86 10.21 -2.88 8.01
N ILE A 87 10.17 -1.54 7.92
CA ILE A 87 9.22 -0.70 8.66
C ILE A 87 8.33 0.05 7.68
N GLY A 88 7.05 -0.32 7.65
CA GLY A 88 6.00 0.43 6.97
C GLY A 88 5.42 1.53 7.86
N VAL A 89 5.27 2.74 7.34
CA VAL A 89 4.75 3.90 8.09
C VAL A 89 3.40 4.34 7.52
N GLU A 90 2.33 4.10 8.26
CA GLU A 90 0.97 4.57 7.93
C GLU A 90 0.73 6.01 8.45
N PRO A 91 -0.14 6.80 7.81
CA PRO A 91 -0.45 8.15 8.27
C PRO A 91 -1.31 8.14 9.55
N ALA A 92 -0.74 8.61 10.66
CA ALA A 92 -1.47 8.78 11.92
C ALA A 92 -2.44 9.98 11.91
N GLY A 93 -2.43 10.82 10.86
CA GLY A 93 -3.34 11.94 10.71
C GLY A 93 -3.25 12.94 11.86
N LEU A 94 -4.39 13.27 12.50
CA LEU A 94 -4.43 14.11 13.71
C LEU A 94 -4.17 13.31 15.00
N GLY A 95 -3.78 12.04 14.90
CA GLY A 95 -3.50 11.12 15.99
C GLY A 95 -4.33 9.84 15.88
N LEU A 96 -3.75 8.70 16.23
CA LEU A 96 -4.42 7.38 16.22
C LEU A 96 -5.55 7.26 17.25
N ASN A 97 -5.48 8.05 18.32
CA ASN A 97 -6.56 8.19 19.31
C ASN A 97 -7.76 8.99 18.77
N THR A 98 -7.59 9.68 17.64
CA THR A 98 -8.69 10.37 16.95
C THR A 98 -9.33 9.46 15.91
N LYS A 99 -10.45 9.90 15.31
CA LYS A 99 -11.05 9.22 14.14
C LYS A 99 -10.49 9.73 12.81
N LYS A 100 -9.48 10.61 12.82
CA LYS A 100 -8.93 11.30 11.65
C LYS A 100 -7.51 10.82 11.36
N HIS A 101 -7.40 9.60 10.83
CA HIS A 101 -6.14 8.98 10.40
C HIS A 101 -6.38 7.99 9.24
N GLY A 102 -5.32 7.45 8.65
CA GLY A 102 -5.36 6.46 7.56
C GLY A 102 -4.51 5.25 7.88
N SER A 103 -4.71 4.64 9.04
CA SER A 103 -3.84 3.56 9.58
C SER A 103 -4.59 2.24 9.74
N PRO A 104 -5.03 1.62 8.63
CA PRO A 104 -5.80 0.37 8.67
C PRO A 104 -5.06 -0.80 9.31
N ILE A 105 -3.74 -0.91 9.21
CA ILE A 105 -2.97 -1.98 9.88
C ILE A 105 -2.98 -1.74 11.39
N ASN A 106 -2.71 -0.51 11.83
CA ASN A 106 -2.61 -0.20 13.27
C ASN A 106 -3.97 -0.10 13.98
N SER A 107 -5.05 0.23 13.28
CA SER A 107 -6.33 0.59 13.92
C SER A 107 -7.57 0.13 13.14
N GLY A 108 -7.39 -0.64 12.07
CA GLY A 108 -8.46 -1.25 11.30
C GLY A 108 -8.75 -2.69 11.71
N LYS A 109 -9.57 -3.37 10.89
CA LYS A 109 -9.89 -4.79 11.02
C LYS A 109 -9.86 -5.43 9.65
N LEU A 110 -9.63 -6.74 9.59
CA LEU A 110 -9.77 -7.50 8.34
C LEU A 110 -11.20 -7.38 7.81
N GLY A 111 -11.32 -7.19 6.50
CA GLY A 111 -12.60 -7.18 5.79
C GLY A 111 -12.38 -7.32 4.29
N ILE A 112 -13.48 -7.22 3.53
CA ILE A 112 -13.45 -7.29 2.07
C ILE A 112 -13.84 -5.93 1.52
N TYR A 113 -12.93 -5.30 0.77
CA TYR A 113 -13.15 -4.01 0.13
C TYR A 113 -12.30 -3.94 -1.13
N PHE A 114 -12.78 -3.21 -2.14
CA PHE A 114 -11.99 -2.92 -3.34
C PHE A 114 -11.44 -4.17 -4.05
N GLY A 115 -12.17 -5.29 -4.01
CA GLY A 115 -11.77 -6.55 -4.66
C GLY A 115 -10.73 -7.38 -3.91
N MET A 116 -10.38 -7.03 -2.66
CA MET A 116 -9.41 -7.76 -1.85
C MET A 116 -9.90 -8.01 -0.42
N LYS A 117 -9.34 -9.04 0.22
CA LYS A 117 -9.45 -9.26 1.67
C LYS A 117 -8.21 -8.70 2.35
N SER A 118 -8.34 -7.61 3.09
CA SER A 118 -7.22 -6.93 3.72
C SER A 118 -7.65 -6.17 4.98
N TYR A 119 -6.71 -5.53 5.67
CA TYR A 119 -7.00 -4.60 6.76
C TYR A 119 -7.64 -3.33 6.21
N LEU A 120 -8.69 -2.89 6.87
CA LEU A 120 -9.39 -1.67 6.50
C LEU A 120 -10.09 -0.99 7.69
N MET A 121 -10.28 0.31 7.53
CA MET A 121 -10.97 1.19 8.46
C MET A 121 -12.49 1.00 8.31
N GLN A 122 -13.14 0.34 9.27
CA GLN A 122 -14.59 0.07 9.25
C GLN A 122 -15.25 0.30 10.62
N ASN A 123 -16.57 0.47 10.63
CA ASN A 123 -17.39 0.45 11.85
C ASN A 123 -17.79 -1.00 12.22
N ASN A 124 -18.60 -1.16 13.27
CA ASN A 124 -19.01 -2.49 13.74
C ASN A 124 -19.96 -3.21 12.77
N ASP A 125 -20.67 -2.46 11.92
CA ASP A 125 -21.58 -2.99 10.90
C ASP A 125 -20.86 -3.29 9.57
N GLY A 126 -19.52 -3.16 9.53
CA GLY A 126 -18.71 -3.36 8.32
C GLY A 126 -18.71 -2.19 7.33
N GLN A 127 -19.28 -1.04 7.69
CA GLN A 127 -19.28 0.15 6.84
C GLN A 127 -17.89 0.77 6.78
N ILE A 128 -17.42 1.03 5.56
CA ILE A 128 -16.10 1.61 5.28
C ILE A 128 -16.03 3.06 5.79
N LYS A 129 -15.17 3.30 6.78
CA LYS A 129 -14.91 4.65 7.33
C LYS A 129 -14.12 5.50 6.33
N LYS A 130 -14.24 6.82 6.47
CA LYS A 130 -13.34 7.77 5.80
C LYS A 130 -11.99 7.75 6.50
N SER A 131 -10.92 7.60 5.74
CA SER A 131 -9.55 7.90 6.19
C SER A 131 -9.35 9.41 6.26
N TRP A 132 -8.29 9.84 6.94
CA TRP A 132 -7.81 11.22 6.89
C TRP A 132 -6.29 11.27 6.93
N SER A 133 -5.69 12.15 6.13
CA SER A 133 -4.26 12.45 6.14
C SER A 133 -4.09 13.83 5.52
N ILE A 134 -3.12 14.63 5.99
CA ILE A 134 -2.71 15.84 5.28
C ILE A 134 -2.13 15.53 3.90
N SER A 135 -1.53 14.33 3.76
CA SER A 135 -1.00 13.84 2.49
C SER A 135 -2.06 12.99 1.77
N ALA A 136 -2.56 13.51 0.65
CA ALA A 136 -3.60 12.85 -0.16
C ALA A 136 -3.19 11.43 -0.61
N GLY A 137 -1.90 11.20 -0.92
CA GLY A 137 -1.40 9.89 -1.34
C GLY A 137 -1.46 8.80 -0.26
N LEU A 138 -1.65 9.19 0.99
CA LEU A 138 -1.80 8.28 2.14
C LEU A 138 -3.25 8.21 2.65
N GLU A 139 -4.17 9.01 2.11
CA GLU A 139 -5.57 9.03 2.52
C GLU A 139 -6.37 7.88 1.89
N PHE A 140 -6.05 6.65 2.29
CA PHE A 140 -6.72 5.43 1.84
C PHE A 140 -7.17 4.60 3.05
N PRO A 141 -8.44 4.14 3.13
CA PRO A 141 -8.96 3.45 4.31
C PRO A 141 -8.60 1.96 4.37
N SER A 142 -7.68 1.48 3.54
CA SER A 142 -7.24 0.09 3.49
C SER A 142 -5.77 0.02 3.06
N VAL A 143 -5.21 -1.17 2.94
CA VAL A 143 -3.83 -1.41 2.53
C VAL A 143 -3.78 -2.65 1.64
N GLY A 144 -2.84 -2.68 0.69
CA GLY A 144 -2.63 -3.82 -0.20
C GLY A 144 -1.66 -4.87 0.32
#